data_AF-A0AAV8X3B8-F1
#
_entry.id   AF-A0AAV8X3B8-F1
#
_cell.length_a   1.000
_cell.length_b   1.000
_cell.length_c   1.000
_cell.angle_alpha   90.00
_cell.angle_beta   90.00
_cell.angle_gamma   90.00
#
_symmetry.space_group_name_H-M   'P 1'
#
loop_
_entity.id
_entity.type
_entity.pdbx_description
1 polymer ?
#
loop_
_entity_poly.entity_id
_entity_poly.type
_entity_poly.pdbx_seq_one_letter_code
_entity_poly.pdbx_strand_id
1 'polypeptide(L)'
;MSQLKTSVSLSAEKTSIHDMLKETPPLDIPTALSTCTSSPAILTPSSPTQNEDSTILKTSSRIENIKNWSISTYKCTKQIMFEKLGKSSRTVDAELETQIDQLRETQKKYINILRLARALTSHFYHVVQTQHALGEAFSELAQKSPELQEEFLYNSETQRNLTKNGETLLGALNFFISSVNTLCNKTIEDTLQSIRQYEAARIEYDAYRTDLESMSTKPDGTIGLEEAQQGYELHRQQFMKLRAEVTIKMKFLDENRVRIIIFYYSKKKKIYIYRHIK
;
A
#
# COMPACT_ATOMS: atom_id res chain seq x y z
N MET A 1 6.75 -57.17 -10.93
CA MET A 1 8.03 -57.84 -10.62
C MET A 1 8.72 -58.08 -11.95
N SER A 2 9.98 -57.77 -12.24
CA SER A 2 11.08 -57.15 -11.53
C SER A 2 12.16 -56.82 -12.58
N GLN A 3 12.49 -55.53 -12.72
CA GLN A 3 13.84 -54.97 -12.95
C GLN A 3 14.60 -55.27 -14.26
N LEU A 4 14.75 -54.23 -15.10
CA LEU A 4 15.84 -54.06 -16.08
C LEU A 4 17.05 -53.43 -15.35
N LYS A 5 18.23 -54.07 -15.41
CA LYS A 5 19.51 -53.52 -14.92
C LYS A 5 20.32 -52.92 -16.06
N THR A 6 20.66 -51.65 -15.87
CA THR A 6 21.65 -50.83 -16.57
C THR A 6 23.07 -51.37 -16.36
N SER A 7 23.93 -51.26 -17.38
CA SER A 7 25.39 -51.19 -17.17
C SER A 7 25.99 -50.13 -18.10
N VAL A 8 26.74 -49.22 -17.47
CA VAL A 8 27.38 -48.03 -18.04
C VAL A 8 28.84 -48.36 -18.33
N SER A 9 29.37 -47.90 -19.47
CA SER A 9 30.81 -47.85 -19.74
C SER A 9 31.26 -46.38 -19.78
N LEU A 10 32.20 -46.02 -18.91
CA LEU A 10 32.84 -44.71 -18.80
C LEU A 10 34.18 -44.77 -19.55
N SER A 11 34.35 -43.90 -20.55
CA SER A 11 35.67 -43.55 -21.10
C SER A 11 36.01 -42.13 -20.64
N ALA A 12 37.20 -42.00 -20.04
CA ALA A 12 37.69 -40.78 -19.41
C ALA A 12 38.47 -39.94 -20.42
N GLU A 13 38.03 -38.69 -20.62
CA GLU A 13 38.75 -37.69 -21.40
C GLU A 13 39.33 -36.64 -20.43
N LYS A 14 40.65 -36.42 -20.51
CA LYS A 14 41.39 -35.48 -19.66
C LYS A 14 41.26 -34.07 -20.23
N THR A 15 40.55 -33.18 -19.55
CA THR A 15 40.50 -31.75 -19.87
C THR A 15 41.43 -30.92 -19.00
N SER A 16 42.11 -29.98 -19.66
CA SER A 16 43.15 -29.11 -19.14
C SER A 16 42.60 -28.04 -18.20
N ILE A 17 43.39 -27.64 -17.21
CA ILE A 17 43.03 -26.74 -16.08
C ILE A 17 42.69 -25.31 -16.56
N HIS A 18 42.92 -25.01 -17.84
CA HIS A 18 42.64 -23.69 -18.43
C HIS A 18 41.19 -23.55 -18.99
N ASP A 19 40.42 -24.64 -19.11
CA ASP A 19 39.05 -24.62 -19.67
C ASP A 19 37.93 -24.63 -18.62
N MET A 20 38.25 -24.54 -17.32
CA MET A 20 37.26 -24.52 -16.23
C MET A 20 36.76 -23.13 -15.83
N LEU A 21 37.18 -22.05 -16.51
CA LEU A 21 36.86 -20.66 -16.13
C LEU A 21 35.92 -19.91 -17.07
N LYS A 22 35.24 -20.61 -17.99
CA LYS A 22 34.14 -20.03 -18.75
C LYS A 22 32.94 -20.95 -18.70
N GLU A 23 31.85 -20.38 -18.18
CA GLU A 23 30.48 -20.89 -18.21
C GLU A 23 30.04 -21.74 -16.99
N THR A 24 29.69 -21.03 -15.92
CA THR A 24 28.63 -21.46 -14.99
C THR A 24 27.58 -20.37 -14.83
N PRO A 25 26.29 -20.69 -15.00
CA PRO A 25 25.17 -19.78 -14.77
C PRO A 25 24.91 -19.61 -13.26
N PRO A 26 24.43 -18.45 -12.78
CA PRO A 26 24.23 -18.24 -11.35
C PRO A 26 22.87 -18.79 -10.90
N LEU A 27 22.87 -19.72 -9.93
CA LEU A 27 21.70 -20.08 -9.13
C LEU A 27 22.07 -20.24 -7.65
N ASP A 28 21.57 -19.29 -6.86
CA ASP A 28 20.89 -19.37 -5.56
C ASP A 28 21.36 -20.34 -4.45
N ILE A 29 21.93 -19.75 -3.38
CA ILE A 29 21.77 -20.20 -1.98
C ILE A 29 21.60 -18.94 -1.08
N PRO A 30 20.70 -18.95 -0.07
CA PRO A 30 20.00 -17.76 0.40
C PRO A 30 20.67 -17.07 1.59
N THR A 31 20.80 -15.74 1.50
CA THR A 31 21.14 -14.89 2.66
C THR A 31 19.89 -14.15 3.09
N ALA A 32 19.23 -14.67 4.14
CA ALA A 32 18.20 -13.94 4.86
C ALA A 32 18.87 -12.81 5.66
N LEU A 33 18.77 -11.58 5.17
CA LEU A 33 18.73 -10.40 6.02
C LEU A 33 17.82 -9.38 5.34
N SER A 34 16.57 -9.34 5.80
CA SER A 34 15.56 -8.36 5.40
C SER A 34 16.03 -6.95 5.76
N THR A 35 16.66 -6.27 4.81
CA THR A 35 16.82 -4.82 4.85
C THR A 35 15.53 -4.16 4.37
N CYS A 36 14.69 -3.78 5.33
CA CYS A 36 13.58 -2.87 5.11
C CYS A 36 14.17 -1.46 4.87
N THR A 37 14.57 -1.16 3.64
CA THR A 37 14.89 0.21 3.23
C THR A 37 13.60 0.96 2.94
N SER A 38 12.94 1.44 3.99
CA SER A 38 12.04 2.58 3.87
C SER A 38 12.87 3.84 4.09
N SER A 39 13.57 4.29 3.05
CA SER A 39 14.14 5.64 3.00
C SER A 39 12.97 6.63 2.95
N PRO A 40 12.93 7.67 3.81
CA PRO A 40 11.95 8.74 3.66
C PRO A 40 12.27 9.53 2.38
N ALA A 41 11.22 9.86 1.64
CA ALA A 41 11.28 10.51 0.34
C ALA A 41 12.11 11.80 0.36
N ILE A 42 13.01 11.88 -0.63
CA ILE A 42 13.89 13.00 -0.95
C ILE A 42 13.05 14.15 -1.52
N LEU A 43 13.12 15.33 -0.90
CA LEU A 43 12.68 16.59 -1.51
C LEU A 43 13.93 17.41 -1.85
N THR A 44 14.29 17.47 -3.13
CA THR A 44 15.30 18.38 -3.68
C THR A 44 14.69 19.76 -3.98
N PRO A 45 15.32 20.89 -3.64
CA PRO A 45 14.86 22.20 -4.07
C PRO A 45 15.34 22.55 -5.49
N SER A 46 14.40 23.00 -6.33
CA SER A 46 14.62 23.49 -7.71
C SER A 46 15.23 24.90 -7.75
N SER A 47 16.07 25.18 -8.75
CA SER A 47 16.68 26.51 -9.01
C SER A 47 15.71 27.45 -9.75
N PRO A 48 15.77 28.79 -9.53
CA PRO A 48 16.46 29.64 -10.51
C PRO A 48 17.18 30.91 -9.97
N THR A 49 17.72 31.63 -10.95
CA THR A 49 18.77 32.65 -11.16
C THR A 49 18.70 34.02 -10.43
N GLN A 50 19.91 34.54 -10.12
CA GLN A 50 20.44 35.93 -9.93
C GLN A 50 19.85 36.97 -8.94
N ASN A 51 20.69 37.39 -7.96
CA ASN A 51 21.01 38.78 -7.56
C ASN A 51 21.97 38.78 -6.33
N GLU A 52 23.12 39.44 -6.44
CA GLU A 52 24.38 39.16 -5.72
C GLU A 52 24.48 39.58 -4.23
N ASP A 53 23.64 40.51 -3.73
CA ASP A 53 23.66 40.85 -2.29
C ASP A 53 22.60 40.09 -1.46
N SER A 54 21.54 39.60 -2.10
CA SER A 54 20.56 38.72 -1.44
C SER A 54 21.02 37.26 -1.37
N THR A 55 22.05 36.90 -2.15
CA THR A 55 22.53 35.53 -2.32
C THR A 55 23.40 35.08 -1.15
N ILE A 56 24.18 35.95 -0.51
CA ILE A 56 25.02 35.57 0.64
C ILE A 56 24.15 35.22 1.86
N LEU A 57 23.15 36.04 2.20
CA LEU A 57 22.18 35.76 3.27
C LEU A 57 21.26 34.56 2.96
N LYS A 58 20.88 34.38 1.69
CA LYS A 58 20.14 33.16 1.26
C LYS A 58 21.02 31.91 1.29
N THR A 59 22.33 32.04 1.09
CA THR A 59 23.26 30.91 1.12
C THR A 59 23.63 30.54 2.56
N SER A 60 23.82 31.52 3.45
CA SER A 60 24.04 31.28 4.88
C SER A 60 22.83 30.58 5.52
N SER A 61 21.61 31.08 5.28
CA SER A 61 20.38 30.44 5.76
C SER A 61 20.16 29.04 5.17
N ARG A 62 20.53 28.79 3.90
CA ARG A 62 20.52 27.43 3.31
C ARG A 62 21.52 26.50 4.00
N ILE A 63 22.74 26.97 4.26
CA ILE A 63 23.78 26.19 4.96
C ILE A 63 23.31 25.86 6.38
N GLU A 64 22.70 26.82 7.08
CA GLU A 64 22.17 26.65 8.42
C GLU A 64 20.99 25.68 8.45
N ASN A 65 20.10 25.73 7.46
CA ASN A 65 19.03 24.75 7.29
C ASN A 65 19.57 23.33 7.04
N ILE A 66 20.61 23.18 6.21
CA ILE A 66 21.27 21.88 5.96
C ILE A 66 21.91 21.36 7.24
N LYS A 67 22.59 22.24 8.00
CA LYS A 67 23.21 21.90 9.28
C LYS A 67 22.15 21.41 10.27
N ASN A 68 21.07 22.18 10.47
CA ASN A 68 19.99 21.82 11.38
C ASN A 68 19.34 20.49 10.96
N TRP A 69 19.04 20.33 9.67
CA TRP A 69 18.52 19.08 9.13
C TRP A 69 19.46 17.89 9.38
N SER A 70 20.76 18.04 9.18
CA SER A 70 21.74 16.97 9.41
C SER A 70 21.83 16.56 10.89
N ILE A 71 21.77 17.54 11.80
CA ILE A 71 21.77 17.31 13.25
C ILE A 71 20.48 16.59 13.67
N SER A 72 19.32 17.07 13.24
CA SER A 72 18.02 16.44 13.53
C SER A 72 17.97 15.01 12.98
N THR A 73 18.47 14.80 11.76
CA THR A 73 18.54 13.48 11.13
C THR A 73 19.43 12.52 11.93
N TYR A 74 20.61 12.99 12.38
CA TYR A 74 21.48 12.20 13.24
C TYR A 74 20.81 11.84 14.57
N LYS A 75 20.19 12.81 15.24
CA LYS A 75 19.46 12.60 16.50
C LYS A 75 18.37 11.54 16.34
N CYS A 76 17.54 11.64 15.30
CA CYS A 76 16.48 10.68 15.02
C CYS A 76 17.03 9.29 14.69
N THR A 77 18.08 9.21 13.86
CA THR A 77 18.72 7.94 13.51
C THR A 77 19.28 7.24 14.76
N LYS A 78 19.96 8.00 15.62
CA LYS A 78 20.47 7.51 16.91
C LYS A 78 19.33 7.01 17.80
N GLN A 79 18.24 7.78 17.91
CA GLN A 79 17.07 7.41 18.69
C GLN A 79 16.44 6.09 18.20
N ILE A 80 16.21 5.96 16.89
CA ILE A 80 15.67 4.71 16.29
C ILE A 80 16.56 3.50 16.61
N MET A 81 17.87 3.65 16.45
CA MET A 81 18.81 2.57 16.75
C MET A 81 18.79 2.21 18.24
N PHE A 82 18.69 3.19 19.13
CA PHE A 82 18.72 2.98 20.56
C PHE A 82 17.41 2.39 21.07
N GLU A 83 16.26 2.77 20.51
CA GLU A 83 14.98 2.10 20.77
C GLU A 83 15.05 0.61 20.40
N LYS A 84 15.58 0.29 19.21
CA LYS A 84 15.73 -1.10 18.74
C LYS A 84 16.66 -1.94 19.62
N LEU A 85 17.66 -1.30 20.24
CA LEU A 85 18.61 -1.95 21.14
C LEU A 85 18.16 -1.96 22.61
N GLY A 86 16.98 -1.40 22.92
CA GLY A 86 16.48 -1.26 24.30
C GLY A 86 17.29 -0.27 25.15
N LYS A 87 18.05 0.63 24.50
CA LYS A 87 18.96 1.60 25.14
C LYS A 87 18.34 2.99 25.32
N SER A 88 17.18 3.25 24.72
CA SER A 88 16.41 4.49 24.90
C SER A 88 14.94 4.17 25.15
N SER A 89 14.26 5.06 25.87
CA SER A 89 12.82 4.94 26.14
C SER A 89 12.02 5.40 24.93
N ARG A 90 10.98 4.61 24.60
CA ARG A 90 10.07 4.86 23.48
C ARG A 90 8.77 5.46 24.02
N THR A 91 8.30 6.56 23.45
CA THR A 91 6.94 7.03 23.70
C THR A 91 5.93 6.09 23.06
N VAL A 92 4.96 5.59 23.83
CA VAL A 92 3.98 4.60 23.37
C VAL A 92 2.56 5.10 23.65
N ASP A 93 1.70 5.02 22.64
CA ASP A 93 0.25 5.24 22.75
C ASP A 93 -0.47 3.94 22.38
N ALA A 94 -0.67 3.08 23.38
CA ALA A 94 -1.15 1.71 23.15
C ALA A 94 -2.55 1.65 22.50
N GLU A 95 -3.41 2.62 22.82
CA GLU A 95 -4.74 2.70 22.22
C GLU A 95 -4.63 3.08 20.74
N LEU A 96 -3.86 4.13 20.42
CA LEU A 96 -3.70 4.59 19.05
C LEU A 96 -2.96 3.54 18.19
N GLU A 97 -1.95 2.86 18.73
CA GLU A 97 -1.26 1.77 18.04
C GLU A 97 -2.21 0.62 17.69
N THR A 98 -3.07 0.23 18.65
CA THR A 98 -4.09 -0.79 18.41
C THR A 98 -5.05 -0.38 17.28
N GLN A 99 -5.50 0.89 17.27
CA GLN A 99 -6.37 1.41 16.21
C GLN A 99 -5.67 1.44 14.84
N ILE A 100 -4.39 1.83 14.79
CA ILE A 100 -3.58 1.85 13.56
C ILE A 100 -3.42 0.43 13.01
N ASP A 101 -3.16 -0.56 13.86
CA ASP A 101 -3.00 -1.94 13.42
C ASP A 101 -4.31 -2.54 12.90
N GLN A 102 -5.44 -2.22 13.55
CA GLN A 102 -6.77 -2.55 13.05
C GLN A 102 -7.06 -1.90 11.68
N LEU A 103 -6.63 -0.64 11.47
CA LEU A 103 -6.75 0.03 10.17
C LEU A 103 -5.95 -0.70 9.10
N ARG A 104 -4.68 -1.02 9.36
CA ARG A 104 -3.80 -1.75 8.43
C ARG A 104 -4.38 -3.10 8.06
N GLU A 105 -4.91 -3.83 9.04
CA GLU A 105 -5.52 -5.13 8.80
C GLU A 105 -6.82 -5.01 7.98
N THR A 106 -7.63 -3.99 8.26
CA THR A 106 -8.82 -3.67 7.46
C THR A 106 -8.43 -3.35 6.01
N GLN A 107 -7.39 -2.53 5.79
CA GLN A 107 -6.91 -2.19 4.46
C GLN A 107 -6.53 -3.44 3.66
N LYS A 108 -5.75 -4.36 4.27
CA LYS A 108 -5.38 -5.65 3.65
C LYS A 108 -6.60 -6.46 3.22
N LYS A 109 -7.61 -6.55 4.10
CA LYS A 109 -8.87 -7.25 3.80
C LYS A 109 -9.59 -6.62 2.61
N TYR A 110 -9.70 -5.30 2.54
CA TYR A 110 -10.33 -4.64 1.40
C TYR A 110 -9.52 -4.75 0.11
N ILE A 111 -8.19 -4.70 0.16
CA ILE A 111 -7.34 -4.94 -1.01
C ILE A 111 -7.57 -6.36 -1.55
N ASN A 112 -7.69 -7.37 -0.68
CA ASN A 112 -8.01 -8.72 -1.12
C ASN A 112 -9.41 -8.82 -1.73
N ILE A 113 -10.43 -8.18 -1.13
CA ILE A 113 -11.78 -8.12 -1.70
C ILE A 113 -11.77 -7.44 -3.08
N LEU A 114 -11.02 -6.34 -3.21
CA LEU A 114 -10.88 -5.62 -4.48
C LEU A 114 -10.24 -6.51 -5.56
N ARG A 115 -9.20 -7.27 -5.21
CA ARG A 115 -8.57 -8.25 -6.11
C ARG A 115 -9.57 -9.32 -6.57
N LEU A 116 -10.30 -9.92 -5.62
CA LEU A 116 -11.31 -10.94 -5.93
C LEU A 116 -12.45 -10.38 -6.78
N ALA A 117 -12.92 -9.17 -6.49
CA ALA A 117 -13.96 -8.50 -7.26
C ALA A 117 -13.51 -8.24 -8.71
N ARG A 118 -12.27 -7.81 -8.92
CA ARG A 118 -11.70 -7.64 -10.27
C ARG A 118 -11.66 -8.95 -11.05
N ALA A 119 -11.20 -10.03 -10.41
CA ALA A 119 -11.19 -11.35 -11.03
C ALA A 119 -12.61 -11.82 -11.38
N LEU A 120 -13.56 -11.67 -10.46
CA LEU A 120 -14.97 -11.99 -10.69
C LEU A 120 -15.55 -11.20 -11.86
N THR A 121 -15.35 -9.88 -11.91
CA THR A 121 -15.84 -9.02 -12.99
C THR A 121 -15.25 -9.43 -14.34
N SER A 122 -13.96 -9.77 -14.38
CA SER A 122 -13.31 -10.25 -15.61
C SER A 122 -13.89 -11.58 -16.08
N HIS A 123 -14.03 -12.57 -15.19
CA HIS A 123 -14.64 -13.85 -15.55
C HIS A 123 -16.09 -13.68 -16.00
N PHE A 124 -16.86 -12.87 -15.28
CA PHE A 124 -18.25 -12.61 -15.59
C PHE A 124 -18.41 -11.87 -16.93
N TYR A 125 -17.48 -10.98 -17.27
CA TYR A 125 -17.44 -10.35 -18.59
C TYR A 125 -17.36 -11.40 -19.70
N HIS A 126 -16.46 -12.38 -19.57
CA HIS A 126 -16.35 -13.45 -20.56
C HIS A 126 -17.62 -14.31 -20.63
N VAL A 127 -18.26 -14.62 -19.49
CA VAL A 127 -19.56 -15.32 -19.48
C VAL A 127 -20.60 -14.55 -20.29
N VAL A 128 -20.71 -13.24 -20.09
CA VAL A 128 -21.67 -12.39 -20.83
C VAL A 128 -21.37 -12.38 -22.33
N GLN A 129 -20.09 -12.30 -22.73
CA GLN A 129 -19.70 -12.37 -24.14
C GLN A 129 -20.05 -13.73 -24.77
N THR A 130 -19.83 -14.83 -24.05
CA THR A 130 -20.20 -16.17 -24.53
C THR A 130 -21.72 -16.34 -24.61
N GLN A 131 -22.49 -15.78 -23.65
CA GLN A 131 -23.96 -15.77 -23.72
C GLN A 131 -24.46 -15.05 -24.97
N HIS A 132 -23.88 -13.89 -25.29
CA HIS A 132 -24.20 -13.16 -26.52
C HIS A 132 -23.95 -14.01 -27.76
N ALA A 133 -22.75 -14.58 -27.90
CA ALA A 133 -22.40 -15.42 -29.04
C ALA A 133 -23.30 -16.67 -29.17
N LEU A 134 -23.67 -17.27 -28.03
CA LEU A 134 -24.57 -18.42 -28.01
C LEU A 134 -26.01 -18.03 -28.42
N GLY A 135 -26.47 -16.85 -28.02
CA GLY A 135 -27.75 -16.31 -28.47
C GLY A 135 -27.80 -16.10 -29.99
N GLU A 136 -26.74 -15.56 -30.58
CA GLU A 136 -26.61 -15.39 -32.04
C GLU A 136 -26.59 -16.74 -32.77
N ALA A 137 -25.83 -17.72 -32.26
CA ALA A 137 -25.78 -19.07 -32.84
C ALA A 137 -27.15 -19.77 -32.82
N PHE A 138 -27.91 -19.63 -31.73
CA PHE A 138 -29.28 -20.15 -31.68
C PHE A 138 -30.21 -19.45 -32.68
N SER A 139 -30.09 -18.13 -32.85
CA SER A 139 -30.85 -17.38 -33.85
C SER A 139 -30.56 -17.87 -35.28
N GLU A 140 -29.29 -18.12 -35.59
CA GLU A 140 -28.87 -18.66 -36.89
C GLU A 140 -29.40 -20.09 -37.12
N LEU A 141 -29.34 -20.96 -36.11
CA LEU A 141 -29.87 -22.33 -36.20
C LEU A 141 -31.38 -22.36 -36.40
N ALA A 142 -32.11 -21.43 -35.78
CA ALA A 142 -33.56 -21.29 -35.97
C ALA A 142 -33.94 -21.04 -37.44
N GLN A 143 -33.12 -20.28 -38.18
CA GLN A 143 -33.36 -20.00 -39.60
C GLN A 143 -33.07 -21.21 -40.51
N LYS A 144 -32.17 -22.10 -40.08
CA LYS A 144 -31.72 -23.26 -40.86
C LYS A 144 -32.50 -24.54 -40.56
N SER A 145 -33.21 -24.60 -39.44
CA SER A 145 -33.90 -25.81 -38.96
C SER A 145 -35.37 -25.48 -38.63
N PRO A 146 -36.27 -25.37 -39.64
CA PRO A 146 -37.68 -24.99 -39.45
C PRO A 146 -38.42 -25.87 -38.44
N GLU A 147 -38.09 -27.16 -38.38
CA GLU A 147 -38.66 -28.14 -37.45
C GLU A 147 -38.33 -27.90 -35.97
N LEU A 148 -37.29 -27.10 -35.67
CA LEU A 148 -36.85 -26.76 -34.30
C LEU A 148 -36.80 -25.24 -34.08
N GLN A 149 -37.42 -24.47 -34.97
CA GLN A 149 -37.29 -23.03 -35.00
C GLN A 149 -37.75 -22.36 -33.70
N GLU A 150 -38.89 -22.76 -33.15
CA GLU A 150 -39.45 -22.20 -31.92
C GLU A 150 -38.49 -22.38 -30.74
N GLU A 151 -37.89 -23.58 -30.62
CA GLU A 151 -37.03 -23.96 -29.50
C GLU A 151 -35.70 -23.20 -29.55
N PHE A 152 -35.16 -23.02 -30.75
CA PHE A 152 -33.95 -22.23 -30.96
C PHE A 152 -34.20 -20.73 -30.72
N LEU A 153 -35.34 -20.18 -31.16
CA LEU A 153 -35.68 -18.78 -30.90
C LEU A 153 -35.89 -18.52 -29.40
N TYR A 154 -36.58 -19.41 -28.70
CA TYR A 154 -36.77 -19.30 -27.25
C TYR A 154 -35.43 -19.28 -26.49
N ASN A 155 -34.51 -20.18 -26.85
CA ASN A 155 -33.16 -20.22 -26.27
C ASN A 155 -32.34 -18.98 -26.65
N SER A 156 -32.43 -18.51 -27.89
CA SER A 156 -31.78 -17.28 -28.35
C SER A 156 -32.24 -16.07 -27.54
N GLU A 157 -33.55 -15.90 -27.37
CA GLU A 157 -34.12 -14.79 -26.60
C GLU A 157 -33.71 -14.86 -25.12
N THR A 158 -33.69 -16.06 -24.54
CA THR A 158 -33.21 -16.29 -23.17
C THR A 158 -31.76 -15.83 -23.02
N GLN A 159 -30.86 -16.20 -23.94
CA GLN A 159 -29.46 -15.75 -23.89
C GLN A 159 -29.30 -14.25 -24.11
N ARG A 160 -30.11 -13.65 -24.98
CA ARG A 160 -30.11 -12.20 -25.19
C ARG A 160 -30.55 -11.44 -23.93
N ASN A 161 -31.55 -11.95 -23.22
CA ASN A 161 -32.01 -11.40 -21.95
C ASN A 161 -30.95 -11.54 -20.85
N LEU A 162 -30.29 -12.70 -20.76
CA LEU A 162 -29.18 -12.91 -19.82
C LEU A 162 -28.01 -11.96 -20.11
N THR A 163 -27.66 -11.75 -21.38
CA THR A 163 -26.60 -10.82 -21.80
C THR A 163 -26.90 -9.40 -21.33
N LYS A 164 -28.10 -8.87 -21.64
CA LYS A 164 -28.53 -7.52 -21.25
C LYS A 164 -28.50 -7.31 -19.72
N ASN A 165 -28.97 -8.30 -18.98
CA ASN A 165 -28.93 -8.29 -17.51
C ASN A 165 -27.49 -8.37 -16.99
N GLY A 166 -26.64 -9.15 -17.65
CA GLY A 166 -25.23 -9.30 -17.37
C GLY A 166 -24.46 -7.99 -17.53
N GLU A 167 -24.69 -7.24 -18.61
CA GLU A 167 -24.10 -5.92 -18.84
C GLU A 167 -24.44 -4.93 -17.72
N THR A 168 -25.70 -4.92 -17.27
CA THR A 168 -26.13 -4.08 -16.14
C THR A 168 -25.38 -4.45 -14.85
N LEU A 169 -25.23 -5.75 -14.57
CA LEU A 169 -24.49 -6.23 -13.41
C LEU A 169 -22.98 -5.93 -13.52
N LEU A 170 -22.38 -6.06 -14.71
CA LEU A 170 -21.00 -5.66 -14.97
C LEU A 170 -20.77 -4.18 -14.66
N GLY A 171 -21.70 -3.30 -15.05
CA GLY A 171 -21.65 -1.89 -14.69
C GLY A 171 -21.63 -1.68 -13.17
N ALA A 172 -22.51 -2.38 -12.43
CA ALA A 172 -22.56 -2.30 -10.98
C ALA A 172 -21.29 -2.84 -10.29
N LEU A 173 -20.70 -3.91 -10.83
CA LEU A 173 -19.44 -4.48 -10.34
C LEU A 173 -18.24 -3.55 -10.60
N ASN A 174 -18.18 -2.92 -11.78
CA ASN A 174 -17.14 -1.93 -12.08
C ASN A 174 -17.24 -0.69 -11.19
N PHE A 175 -18.47 -0.23 -10.92
CA PHE A 175 -18.69 0.84 -9.95
C PHE A 175 -18.20 0.44 -8.54
N PHE A 176 -18.56 -0.77 -8.08
CA PHE A 176 -18.07 -1.31 -6.80
C PHE A 176 -16.54 -1.31 -6.71
N ILE A 177 -15.87 -1.87 -7.73
CA ILE A 177 -14.41 -1.91 -7.81
C ILE A 177 -13.83 -0.51 -7.70
N SER A 178 -14.39 0.46 -8.42
CA SER A 178 -13.93 1.85 -8.41
C SER A 178 -14.10 2.51 -7.04
N SER A 179 -15.23 2.28 -6.37
CA SER A 179 -15.50 2.79 -5.02
C SER A 179 -14.54 2.18 -3.99
N VAL A 180 -14.36 0.86 -3.99
CA VAL A 180 -13.46 0.18 -3.05
C VAL A 180 -12.00 0.56 -3.33
N ASN A 181 -11.60 0.69 -4.58
CA ASN A 181 -10.26 1.17 -4.95
C ASN A 181 -10.00 2.57 -4.41
N THR A 182 -10.96 3.48 -4.51
CA THR A 182 -10.86 4.83 -3.94
C THR A 182 -10.72 4.79 -2.42
N LEU A 183 -11.54 3.99 -1.74
CA LEU A 183 -11.46 3.82 -0.29
C LEU A 183 -10.08 3.31 0.15
N CYS A 184 -9.55 2.28 -0.51
CA CYS A 184 -8.29 1.64 -0.11
C CYS A 184 -7.06 2.47 -0.46
N ASN A 185 -6.99 2.92 -1.72
CA ASN A 185 -5.76 3.48 -2.29
C ASN A 185 -5.71 5.00 -2.25
N LYS A 186 -6.81 5.66 -1.85
CA LYS A 186 -6.83 7.12 -1.64
C LYS A 186 -7.18 7.45 -0.20
N THR A 187 -8.37 7.06 0.27
CA THR A 187 -8.87 7.49 1.59
C THR A 187 -8.08 6.89 2.75
N ILE A 188 -7.89 5.56 2.77
CA ILE A 188 -7.09 4.89 3.79
C ILE A 188 -5.62 5.30 3.67
N GLU A 189 -5.09 5.39 2.44
CA GLU A 189 -3.71 5.79 2.23
C GLU A 189 -3.40 7.20 2.72
N ASP A 190 -4.31 8.18 2.57
CA ASP A 190 -4.16 9.52 3.15
C ASP A 190 -4.05 9.49 4.68
N THR A 191 -4.84 8.63 5.33
CA THR A 191 -4.77 8.46 6.79
C THR A 191 -3.47 7.79 7.20
N LEU A 192 -3.02 6.76 6.47
CA LEU A 192 -1.73 6.11 6.69
C LEU A 192 -0.55 7.06 6.48
N GLN A 193 -0.66 8.00 5.54
CA GLN A 193 0.35 9.05 5.34
C GLN A 193 0.44 9.96 6.58
N SER A 194 -0.68 10.37 7.15
CA SER A 194 -0.69 11.14 8.41
C SER A 194 -0.14 10.34 9.59
N ILE A 195 -0.42 9.03 9.65
CA ILE A 195 0.17 8.14 10.66
C ILE A 195 1.70 8.09 10.51
N ARG A 196 2.23 8.03 9.28
CA ARG A 196 3.69 8.09 9.04
C ARG A 196 4.31 9.40 9.54
N GLN A 197 3.62 10.52 9.34
CA GLN A 197 4.07 11.84 9.84
C GLN A 197 4.04 11.90 11.37
N TYR A 198 2.99 11.37 12.00
CA TYR A 198 2.89 11.23 13.45
C TYR A 198 4.05 10.39 14.02
N GLU A 199 4.36 9.23 13.41
CA GLU A 199 5.48 8.39 13.85
C GLU A 199 6.84 9.08 13.70
N ALA A 200 7.03 9.85 12.62
CA ALA A 200 8.25 10.66 12.45
C ALA A 200 8.39 11.70 13.56
N ALA A 201 7.32 12.44 13.87
CA ALA A 201 7.31 13.43 14.94
C ALA A 201 7.49 12.80 16.35
N ARG A 202 7.00 11.58 16.56
CA ARG A 202 7.26 10.80 17.79
C ARG A 202 8.75 10.54 17.98
N ILE A 203 9.43 10.09 16.92
CA ILE A 203 10.87 9.81 16.94
C ILE A 203 11.66 11.09 17.20
N GLU A 204 11.30 12.20 16.55
CA GLU A 204 11.92 13.50 16.79
C GLU A 204 11.71 13.95 18.24
N TYR A 205 10.50 13.86 18.77
CA TYR A 205 10.19 14.16 20.16
C TYR A 205 11.05 13.34 21.14
N ASP A 206 11.12 12.01 20.95
CA ASP A 206 11.93 11.14 21.81
C ASP A 206 13.43 11.44 21.71
N ALA A 207 13.92 11.80 20.51
CA ALA A 207 15.31 12.16 20.30
C ALA A 207 15.69 13.46 21.02
N TYR A 208 14.85 14.50 20.94
CA TYR A 208 15.08 15.78 21.62
C TYR A 208 14.82 15.71 23.12
N ARG A 209 13.93 14.83 23.59
CA ARG A 209 13.76 14.52 25.02
C ARG A 209 15.03 13.91 25.61
N THR A 210 15.59 12.89 24.94
CA THR A 210 16.83 12.24 25.36
C THR A 210 18.01 13.20 25.35
N ASP A 211 18.09 14.09 24.36
CA ASP A 211 19.13 15.12 24.27
C ASP A 211 19.07 16.10 25.45
N LEU A 212 17.86 16.59 25.79
CA LEU A 212 17.63 17.47 26.94
C LEU A 212 18.00 16.80 28.27
N GLU A 213 17.57 15.55 28.48
CA GLU A 213 17.93 14.74 29.65
C GLU A 213 19.46 14.58 29.78
N SER A 214 20.16 14.40 28.65
CA SER A 214 21.63 14.27 28.62
C SER A 214 22.39 15.57 28.89
N MET A 215 21.79 16.74 28.60
CA MET A 215 22.39 18.05 28.88
C MET A 215 22.15 18.49 30.32
N SER A 216 20.99 18.16 30.88
CA SER A 216 20.63 18.46 32.27
C SER A 216 21.46 17.69 33.31
N THR A 217 22.12 16.60 32.91
CA THR A 217 22.92 15.75 33.81
C THR A 217 24.42 16.08 33.83
N LYS A 218 24.87 17.05 33.00
CA LYS A 218 26.29 17.45 32.93
C LYS A 218 26.60 18.53 33.98
N PRO A 219 27.72 18.43 34.73
CA PRO A 219 28.06 19.36 35.82
C PRO A 219 28.34 20.81 35.35
N ASP A 220 28.73 21.02 34.08
CA ASP A 220 28.94 22.36 33.47
C ASP A 220 27.71 22.88 32.68
N GLY A 221 26.51 22.36 32.98
CA GLY A 221 25.31 22.38 32.13
C GLY A 221 24.58 23.71 31.88
N THR A 222 25.26 24.87 31.82
CA THR A 222 24.60 26.16 31.55
C THR A 222 24.62 26.55 30.06
N ILE A 223 25.62 26.13 29.29
CA ILE A 223 25.76 26.51 27.87
C ILE A 223 24.96 25.54 27.00
N GLY A 224 23.93 26.04 26.31
CA GLY A 224 23.10 25.26 25.37
C GLY A 224 21.89 24.54 25.98
N LEU A 225 21.67 24.64 27.30
CA LEU A 225 20.50 24.06 27.96
C LEU A 225 19.20 24.74 27.52
N GLU A 226 19.21 26.08 27.40
CA GLU A 226 18.05 26.85 26.94
C GLU A 226 17.65 26.48 25.51
N GLU A 227 18.64 26.31 24.61
CA GLU A 227 18.42 25.86 23.23
C GLU A 227 17.85 24.43 23.18
N ALA A 228 18.38 23.51 23.99
CA ALA A 228 17.85 22.15 24.10
C ALA A 228 16.40 22.14 24.63
N GLN A 229 16.08 23.02 25.57
CA GLN A 229 14.74 23.13 26.15
C GLN A 229 13.73 23.71 25.15
N GLN A 230 14.10 24.74 24.38
CA GLN A 230 13.30 25.25 23.28
C GLN A 230 13.08 24.19 22.19
N GLY A 231 14.13 23.45 21.82
CA GLY A 231 14.05 22.37 20.84
C GLY A 231 13.13 21.24 21.28
N TYR A 232 13.18 20.84 22.56
CA TYR A 232 12.27 19.85 23.12
C TYR A 232 10.81 20.30 23.07
N GLU A 233 10.52 21.52 23.51
CA GLU A 233 9.14 22.02 23.56
C GLU A 233 8.53 22.16 22.15
N LEU A 234 9.32 22.59 21.17
CA LEU A 234 8.91 22.64 19.76
C LEU A 234 8.45 21.27 19.23
N HIS A 235 9.29 20.23 19.41
CA HIS A 235 8.98 18.89 18.92
C HIS A 235 7.86 18.22 19.73
N ARG A 236 7.74 18.53 21.03
CA ARG A 236 6.61 18.11 21.86
C ARG A 236 5.28 18.65 21.36
N GLN A 237 5.21 19.94 21.03
CA GLN A 237 4.00 20.56 20.49
C GLN A 237 3.63 19.96 19.14
N GLN A 238 4.60 19.77 18.25
CA GLN A 238 4.40 19.16 16.94
C GLN A 238 3.89 17.71 17.06
N PHE A 239 4.49 16.91 17.94
CA PHE A 239 4.04 15.54 18.22
C PHE A 239 2.60 15.50 18.77
N MET A 240 2.27 16.36 19.74
CA MET A 240 0.92 16.44 20.31
C MET A 240 -0.12 16.85 19.26
N LYS A 241 0.21 17.81 18.39
CA LYS A 241 -0.63 18.24 17.28
C LYS A 241 -0.91 17.10 16.31
N LEU A 242 0.14 16.44 15.80
CA LEU A 242 -0.01 15.33 14.85
C LEU A 242 -0.75 14.14 15.46
N ARG A 243 -0.57 13.87 16.75
CA ARG A 243 -1.35 12.85 17.47
C ARG A 243 -2.85 13.16 17.39
N ALA A 244 -3.24 14.39 17.72
CA ALA A 244 -4.65 14.81 17.66
C ALA A 244 -5.21 14.74 16.23
N GLU A 245 -4.44 15.17 15.23
CA GLU A 245 -4.82 15.09 13.82
C GLU A 245 -5.06 13.65 13.36
N VAL A 246 -4.19 12.71 13.72
CA VAL A 246 -4.35 11.28 13.40
C VAL A 246 -5.59 10.71 14.08
N THR A 247 -5.81 10.99 15.36
CA THR A 247 -7.01 10.54 16.09
C THR A 247 -8.29 11.04 15.41
N ILE A 248 -8.31 12.29 14.96
CA ILE A 248 -9.46 12.87 14.27
C ILE A 248 -9.66 12.22 12.89
N LYS A 249 -8.59 12.07 12.10
CA LYS A 249 -8.65 11.40 10.79
C LYS A 249 -9.14 9.96 10.90
N MET A 250 -8.67 9.21 11.89
CA MET A 250 -9.13 7.85 12.17
C MET A 250 -10.64 7.79 12.42
N LYS A 251 -11.18 8.68 13.26
CA LYS A 251 -12.62 8.77 13.52
C LYS A 251 -13.43 9.09 12.25
N PHE A 252 -12.99 10.08 11.47
CA PHE A 252 -13.65 10.42 10.21
C PHE A 252 -13.62 9.27 9.21
N LEU A 253 -12.51 8.54 9.15
CA LEU A 253 -12.37 7.38 8.29
C LEU A 253 -13.34 6.27 8.67
N ASP A 254 -13.51 5.99 9.96
CA ASP A 254 -14.47 4.98 10.42
C ASP A 254 -15.92 5.37 10.09
N GLU A 255 -16.30 6.64 10.28
CA GLU A 255 -17.62 7.12 9.86
C GLU A 255 -17.83 7.01 8.34
N ASN A 256 -16.83 7.39 7.55
CA ASN A 256 -16.90 7.35 6.09
C ASN A 256 -16.98 5.90 5.57
N ARG A 257 -16.19 5.00 6.17
CA ARG A 257 -16.19 3.56 5.88
C ARG A 257 -17.57 2.95 6.09
N VAL A 258 -18.24 3.27 7.19
CA VAL A 258 -19.61 2.78 7.49
C VAL A 258 -20.61 3.30 6.46
N ARG A 259 -20.55 4.58 6.09
CA ARG A 259 -21.44 5.16 5.07
C ARG A 259 -21.26 4.52 3.69
N ILE A 260 -20.02 4.27 3.25
CA ILE A 260 -19.75 3.63 1.95
C ILE A 260 -20.29 2.20 1.91
N ILE A 261 -20.09 1.43 2.98
CA ILE A 261 -20.58 0.05 3.07
C ILE A 261 -22.12 0.04 3.07
N ILE A 262 -22.76 0.89 3.89
CA ILE A 262 -24.22 1.01 3.94
C ILE A 262 -24.81 1.45 2.59
N PHE A 263 -24.16 2.39 1.88
CA PHE A 263 -24.58 2.83 0.56
C PHE A 263 -24.52 1.69 -0.45
N TYR A 264 -23.47 0.85 -0.40
CA TYR A 264 -23.35 -0.31 -1.26
C TYR A 264 -24.40 -1.38 -0.97
N TYR A 265 -24.65 -1.70 0.31
CA TYR A 265 -25.71 -2.63 0.70
C TYR A 265 -27.10 -2.12 0.32
N SER A 266 -27.38 -0.82 0.45
CA SER A 266 -28.65 -0.21 0.03
C SER A 266 -28.84 -0.22 -1.50
N LYS A 267 -27.78 0.05 -2.27
CA LYS A 267 -27.81 -0.05 -3.74
C LYS A 267 -27.98 -1.51 -4.20
N LYS A 268 -27.27 -2.47 -3.60
CA LYS A 268 -27.45 -3.91 -3.88
C LYS A 268 -28.87 -4.38 -3.55
N LYS A 269 -29.42 -3.99 -2.40
CA LYS A 269 -30.78 -4.36 -1.97
C LYS A 269 -31.83 -3.80 -2.94
N LYS A 270 -31.67 -2.56 -3.41
CA LYS A 270 -32.53 -1.99 -4.46
C LYS A 270 -32.42 -2.76 -5.79
N ILE A 271 -31.21 -3.08 -6.26
CA ILE A 271 -31.03 -3.85 -7.50
C ILE A 271 -31.64 -5.26 -7.38
N TYR A 272 -31.52 -5.91 -6.22
CA TYR A 272 -32.10 -7.23 -5.98
C TYR A 272 -33.64 -7.20 -5.90
N ILE A 273 -34.21 -6.17 -5.26
CA ILE A 273 -35.67 -5.98 -5.17
C ILE A 273 -36.28 -5.65 -6.54
N TYR A 274 -35.63 -4.81 -7.35
CA TYR A 274 -36.11 -4.50 -8.70
C TYR A 274 -36.05 -5.71 -9.64
N ARG A 275 -35.19 -6.70 -9.36
CA ARG A 275 -35.06 -7.95 -10.14
C ARG A 275 -36.12 -9.01 -9.83
N HIS A 276 -36.92 -8.85 -8.77
CA HIS A 276 -37.97 -9.79 -8.39
C HIS A 276 -39.39 -9.21 -8.42
N ILE A 277 -39.55 -7.94 -8.79
CA ILE A 277 -40.86 -7.25 -8.88
C ILE A 277 -41.27 -6.96 -10.35
N LYS A 278 -40.46 -7.35 -11.33
CA LYS A 278 -40.81 -7.36 -12.75
C LYS A 278 -40.32 -8.64 -13.39
#